data_AF-K2CLI5-F1
#
_entry.id   AF-K2CLI5-F1
#
_cell.length_a   1.000
_cell.length_b   1.000
_cell.length_c   1.000
_cell.angle_alpha   90.00
_cell.angle_beta   90.00
_cell.angle_gamma   90.00
#
_symmetry.space_group_name_H-M   'P 1'
#
loop_
_entity.id
_entity.type
_entity.pdbx_description
1 polymer ?
#
loop_
_entity_poly.entity_id
_entity_poly.type
_entity_poly.pdbx_seq_one_letter_code
_entity_poly.pdbx_strand_id
1 'polypeptide(L)'
;MLRRHPFLAKNPIDRLFLNISQFSAFFSSYLKNKIVTFSIFFEKNKNILVRVFMMKRGRYNRPFLHLATMGVIIVGVLFSPVFANTYPVFSEQSGVNPEVETPQLQQSITVGDDIFQTDISQKPRDKVIAYTVQKGETLSSIARKFGVSVETVKWQNDLTGDSITVGDSLEILPVTGIAHKVSSGETVYSIAKRYDTNPQKIVDFPFNDFANPETFSLVSGQILIVPDGVPPPIQPTYTRPKPVFIAQGPGAVSSAGFAWPLRG
;
A
#
# COMPACT_ATOMS: atom_id res chain seq x y z
N MET A 1 39.92 -1.86 72.24
CA MET A 1 39.44 -2.95 71.37
C MET A 1 39.65 -2.53 69.92
N LEU A 2 40.69 -3.05 69.28
CA LEU A 2 41.08 -2.69 67.90
C LEU A 2 40.29 -3.56 66.90
N ARG A 3 39.47 -2.90 66.07
CA ARG A 3 38.67 -3.49 65.00
C ARG A 3 39.62 -4.01 63.91
N ARG A 4 39.68 -5.33 63.72
CA ARG A 4 40.49 -5.96 62.66
C ARG A 4 39.90 -5.57 61.29
N HIS A 5 40.66 -4.79 60.52
CA HIS A 5 40.38 -4.52 59.11
C HIS A 5 40.61 -5.80 58.27
N PRO A 6 39.75 -6.12 57.29
CA PRO A 6 39.90 -7.30 56.46
C PRO A 6 41.09 -7.14 55.51
N PHE A 7 42.02 -8.09 55.65
CA PHE A 7 42.97 -8.62 54.68
C PHE A 7 43.20 -7.80 53.38
N LEU A 8 44.26 -6.99 53.39
CA LEU A 8 44.85 -6.37 52.20
C LEU A 8 45.35 -7.46 51.25
N ALA A 9 44.75 -7.57 50.06
CA ALA A 9 45.34 -8.32 48.96
C ALA A 9 46.74 -7.74 48.65
N LYS A 10 47.78 -8.54 48.96
CA LYS A 10 49.19 -8.14 48.84
C LYS A 10 49.66 -8.01 47.37
N ASN A 11 48.98 -8.66 46.42
CA ASN A 11 49.37 -8.63 45.02
C ASN A 11 48.43 -7.72 44.19
N PRO A 12 48.98 -6.95 43.23
CA PRO A 12 48.19 -6.06 42.36
C PRO A 12 47.22 -6.82 41.44
N ILE A 13 47.57 -8.06 41.06
CA ILE A 13 46.76 -8.92 40.18
C ILE A 13 45.48 -9.37 40.90
N ASP A 14 45.57 -9.77 42.17
CA ASP A 14 44.41 -10.21 42.97
C ASP A 14 43.39 -9.09 43.17
N ARG A 15 43.85 -7.84 43.28
CA ARG A 15 42.96 -6.65 43.32
C ARG A 15 42.26 -6.42 41.99
N LEU A 16 42.95 -6.67 40.87
CA LEU A 16 42.40 -6.50 39.53
C LEU A 16 41.25 -7.48 39.28
N PHE A 17 41.42 -8.76 39.64
CA PHE A 17 40.35 -9.75 39.56
C PHE A 17 39.16 -9.44 40.46
N LEU A 18 39.41 -8.97 41.69
CA LEU A 18 38.35 -8.55 42.60
C LEU A 18 37.55 -7.38 42.01
N ASN A 19 38.22 -6.38 41.44
CA ASN A 19 37.60 -5.22 40.81
C ASN A 19 36.78 -5.61 39.57
N ILE A 20 37.30 -6.51 38.73
CA ILE A 20 36.59 -7.02 37.55
C ILE A 20 35.33 -7.79 37.96
N SER A 21 35.42 -8.62 39.01
CA SER A 21 34.27 -9.37 39.53
C SER A 21 33.19 -8.42 40.07
N GLN A 22 33.59 -7.42 40.85
CA GLN A 22 32.68 -6.40 41.38
C GLN A 22 32.05 -5.55 40.26
N PHE A 23 32.84 -5.15 39.26
CA PHE A 23 32.36 -4.43 38.09
C PHE A 23 31.37 -5.27 37.27
N SER A 24 31.67 -6.54 37.03
CA SER A 24 30.78 -7.46 36.29
C SER A 24 29.44 -7.66 37.02
N ALA A 25 29.47 -7.83 38.34
CA ALA A 25 28.27 -7.92 39.16
C ALA A 25 27.44 -6.64 39.12
N PHE A 26 28.09 -5.47 39.24
CA PHE A 26 27.45 -4.16 39.09
C PHE A 26 26.85 -3.98 37.70
N PHE A 27 27.62 -4.26 36.64
CA PHE A 27 27.22 -4.09 35.25
C PHE A 27 26.03 -4.99 34.91
N SER A 28 26.05 -6.25 35.33
CA SER A 28 24.94 -7.20 35.17
C SER A 28 23.67 -6.70 35.86
N SER A 29 23.78 -6.24 37.12
CA SER A 29 22.65 -5.66 37.86
C SER A 29 22.08 -4.41 37.19
N TYR A 30 22.95 -3.49 36.76
CA TYR A 30 22.57 -2.28 36.05
C TYR A 30 21.85 -2.59 34.73
N LEU A 31 22.41 -3.50 33.93
CA LEU A 31 21.85 -3.88 32.64
C LEU A 31 20.50 -4.57 32.81
N LYS A 32 20.38 -5.49 33.79
CA LYS A 32 19.10 -6.13 34.14
C LYS A 32 18.05 -5.08 34.51
N ASN A 33 18.39 -4.11 35.36
CA ASN A 33 17.46 -3.05 35.75
C ASN A 33 17.04 -2.18 34.57
N LYS A 34 17.98 -1.81 33.68
CA LYS A 34 17.68 -1.02 32.48
C LYS A 34 16.79 -1.79 31.51
N ILE A 35 17.06 -3.07 31.25
CA ILE A 35 16.26 -3.91 30.35
C ILE A 35 14.83 -4.05 30.90
N VAL A 36 14.66 -4.31 32.20
CA VAL A 36 13.32 -4.42 32.81
C VAL A 36 12.57 -3.10 32.73
N THR A 37 13.23 -1.98 33.05
CA THR A 37 12.62 -0.65 32.96
C THR A 37 12.19 -0.33 31.53
N PHE A 38 13.06 -0.63 30.55
CA PHE A 38 12.75 -0.46 29.13
C PHE A 38 11.60 -1.36 28.69
N SER A 39 11.56 -2.62 29.12
CA SER A 39 10.49 -3.56 28.79
C SER A 39 9.13 -3.06 29.30
N ILE A 40 9.07 -2.59 30.54
CA ILE A 40 7.84 -2.02 31.11
C ILE A 40 7.43 -0.73 30.37
N PHE A 41 8.40 0.14 30.06
CA PHE A 41 8.14 1.34 29.26
C PHE A 41 7.60 0.98 27.87
N PHE A 42 8.20 -0.01 27.20
CA PHE A 42 7.79 -0.48 25.90
C PHE A 42 6.37 -1.05 25.93
N GLU A 43 6.05 -1.93 26.88
CA GLU A 43 4.70 -2.50 27.01
C GLU A 43 3.63 -1.43 27.20
N LYS A 44 3.90 -0.39 28.00
CA LYS A 44 2.98 0.74 28.18
C LYS A 44 2.74 1.53 26.88
N ASN A 45 3.75 1.65 26.03
CA ASN A 45 3.70 2.46 24.81
C ASN A 45 3.40 1.65 23.54
N LYS A 46 3.39 0.32 23.61
CA LYS A 46 3.20 -0.59 22.46
C LYS A 46 1.92 -0.27 21.68
N ASN A 47 0.82 -0.03 22.38
CA ASN A 47 -0.48 0.23 21.74
C ASN A 47 -0.50 1.53 20.93
N ILE A 48 0.26 2.54 21.35
CA ILE A 48 0.41 3.80 20.60
C ILE A 48 1.18 3.54 19.31
N LEU A 49 2.28 2.78 19.42
CA LEU A 49 3.11 2.40 18.28
C LEU A 49 2.29 1.59 17.24
N VAL A 50 1.53 0.59 17.71
CA VAL A 50 0.62 -0.20 16.85
C VAL A 50 -0.42 0.70 16.19
N ARG A 51 -1.04 1.62 16.94
CA ARG A 51 -2.03 2.56 16.38
C ARG A 51 -1.42 3.46 15.30
N VAL A 52 -0.20 3.96 15.50
CA VAL A 52 0.51 4.77 14.50
C VAL A 52 0.83 3.96 13.25
N PHE A 53 1.25 2.69 13.40
CA PHE A 53 1.50 1.80 12.26
C PHE A 53 0.24 1.38 11.52
N MET A 54 -0.88 1.25 12.23
CA MET A 54 -2.18 0.92 11.65
C MET A 54 -2.93 2.15 11.10
N MET A 55 -2.51 3.37 11.42
CA MET A 55 -3.13 4.60 10.94
C MET A 55 -2.83 4.80 9.44
N LYS A 56 -3.86 4.67 8.60
CA LYS A 56 -3.81 4.79 7.13
C LYS A 56 -2.76 3.86 6.51
N ARG A 57 -3.20 2.62 6.22
CA ARG A 57 -2.43 1.53 5.60
C ARG A 57 -1.49 2.10 4.52
N GLY A 58 -0.18 2.08 4.78
CA GLY A 58 0.86 2.42 3.81
C GLY A 58 1.46 3.83 3.87
N ARG A 59 0.83 4.85 4.48
CA ARG A 59 1.41 6.22 4.54
C ARG A 59 2.73 6.26 5.31
N TYR A 60 2.82 5.48 6.40
CA TYR A 60 3.99 5.43 7.27
C TYR A 60 5.02 4.36 6.88
N ASN A 61 4.81 3.62 5.78
CA ASN A 61 5.74 2.58 5.35
C ASN A 61 7.12 3.14 4.98
N ARG A 62 7.17 4.29 4.30
CA ARG A 62 8.44 4.96 3.92
C ARG A 62 9.26 5.44 5.13
N PRO A 63 8.72 6.27 6.05
CA PRO A 63 9.50 6.70 7.21
C PRO A 63 9.89 5.54 8.13
N PHE A 64 9.07 4.48 8.21
CA PHE A 64 9.42 3.26 8.93
C PHE A 64 10.64 2.56 8.32
N LEU A 65 10.66 2.37 7.00
CA LEU A 65 11.78 1.72 6.32
C LEU A 65 13.08 2.50 6.52
N HIS A 66 13.04 3.84 6.48
CA HIS A 66 14.19 4.67 6.80
C HIS A 66 14.64 4.53 8.25
N LEU A 67 13.71 4.52 9.20
CA LEU A 67 14.06 4.32 10.61
C LEU A 67 14.68 2.93 10.87
N ALA A 68 14.13 1.89 10.23
CA ALA A 68 14.63 0.52 10.33
C ALA A 68 16.04 0.40 9.73
N THR A 69 16.25 0.95 8.53
CA THR A 69 17.57 0.96 7.88
C THR A 69 18.60 1.78 8.67
N MET A 70 18.23 2.94 9.20
CA MET A 70 19.08 3.70 10.13
C MET A 70 19.42 2.88 11.38
N GLY A 71 18.46 2.15 11.95
CA GLY A 71 18.69 1.26 13.09
C GLY A 71 19.71 0.17 12.79
N VAL A 72 19.59 -0.50 11.63
CA VAL A 72 20.56 -1.51 11.18
C VAL A 72 21.94 -0.90 10.98
N ILE A 73 22.04 0.27 10.36
CA ILE A 73 23.31 0.98 10.16
C ILE A 73 23.94 1.34 11.51
N ILE A 74 23.16 1.88 12.45
CA ILE A 74 23.67 2.25 13.79
C ILE A 74 24.21 1.03 14.52
N VAL A 75 23.51 -0.11 14.48
CA VAL A 75 23.99 -1.36 15.07
C VAL A 75 25.27 -1.81 14.34
N GLY A 76 25.29 -1.79 13.01
CA GLY A 76 26.48 -2.11 12.22
C GLY A 76 27.69 -1.27 12.61
N VAL A 77 27.54 0.05 12.76
CA VAL A 77 28.61 0.98 13.15
C VAL A 77 29.08 0.74 14.59
N LEU A 78 28.15 0.54 15.54
CA LEU A 78 28.50 0.30 16.95
C LEU A 78 29.24 -1.03 17.16
N PHE A 79 28.92 -2.05 16.38
CA PHE A 79 29.55 -3.37 16.47
C PHE A 79 30.67 -3.58 15.44
N SER A 80 30.87 -2.66 14.49
CA SER A 80 31.93 -2.74 13.46
C SER A 80 33.32 -3.00 14.05
N PRO A 81 33.77 -2.33 15.15
CA PRO A 81 35.08 -2.59 15.74
C PRO A 81 35.26 -4.02 16.28
N VAL A 82 34.17 -4.67 16.69
CA VAL A 82 34.19 -6.04 17.20
C VAL A 82 34.38 -7.04 16.04
N PHE A 83 33.73 -6.79 14.90
CA PHE A 83 33.80 -7.65 13.72
C PHE A 83 35.06 -7.43 12.86
N ALA A 84 35.60 -6.21 12.81
CA ALA A 84 36.80 -5.89 12.04
C ALA A 84 38.01 -6.76 12.41
N ASN A 85 38.12 -7.16 13.69
CA ASN A 85 39.21 -8.02 14.17
C ASN A 85 38.97 -9.53 13.91
N THR A 86 37.74 -9.92 13.56
CA THR A 86 37.36 -11.33 13.34
C THR A 86 37.28 -11.68 11.85
N TYR A 87 37.03 -10.69 10.99
CA TYR A 87 36.97 -10.84 9.53
C TYR A 87 37.75 -9.70 8.86
N PRO A 88 39.02 -9.92 8.45
CA PRO A 88 39.91 -8.87 7.93
C PRO A 88 39.55 -8.36 6.52
N VAL A 89 38.37 -8.68 5.98
CA VAL A 89 37.93 -8.20 4.66
C VAL A 89 37.87 -6.66 4.58
N PHE A 90 37.79 -5.98 5.74
CA PHE A 90 37.70 -4.52 5.85
C PHE A 90 38.84 -3.87 6.62
N SER A 91 39.93 -4.57 6.92
CA SER A 91 41.09 -3.94 7.55
C SER A 91 41.82 -3.10 6.52
N GLU A 92 41.69 -1.77 6.64
CA GLU A 92 42.49 -0.81 5.89
C GLU A 92 43.96 -1.20 5.95
N GLN A 93 44.53 -1.41 4.76
CA GLN A 93 45.96 -1.50 4.51
C GLN A 93 46.57 -0.12 4.74
N SER A 94 46.62 0.30 6.00
CA SER A 94 47.36 1.48 6.44
C SER A 94 48.84 1.15 6.41
N GLY A 95 49.47 1.32 5.25
CA GLY A 95 50.93 1.26 5.14
C GLY A 95 51.48 0.75 3.82
N VAL A 96 51.04 1.28 2.67
CA VAL A 96 51.89 1.32 1.46
C VAL A 96 51.60 2.63 0.71
N ASN A 97 52.66 3.36 0.40
CA ASN A 97 52.68 4.59 -0.39
C ASN A 97 51.88 4.38 -1.70
N PRO A 98 50.86 5.19 -2.06
CA PRO A 98 50.25 5.09 -3.37
C PRO A 98 51.12 5.85 -4.35
N GLU A 99 52.08 5.16 -4.96
CA GLU A 99 52.51 5.54 -6.30
C GLU A 99 51.29 5.33 -7.20
N VAL A 100 50.76 6.43 -7.74
CA VAL A 100 49.58 6.41 -8.61
C VAL A 100 50.01 5.83 -9.95
N GLU A 101 50.04 4.50 -10.04
CA GLU A 101 49.93 3.84 -11.33
C GLU A 101 48.49 4.01 -11.79
N THR A 102 48.28 4.97 -12.69
CA THR A 102 47.04 5.12 -13.46
C THR A 102 46.69 3.79 -14.11
N PRO A 103 45.56 3.14 -13.77
CA PRO A 103 45.07 2.01 -14.52
C PRO A 103 44.71 2.51 -15.93
N GLN A 104 45.30 1.90 -16.94
CA GLN A 104 45.05 2.29 -18.33
C GLN A 104 43.54 2.23 -18.64
N LEU A 105 43.02 3.34 -19.16
CA LEU A 105 41.68 3.47 -19.72
C LEU A 105 41.57 2.68 -21.03
N GLN A 106 41.59 1.35 -20.96
CA GLN A 106 41.37 0.50 -22.14
C GLN A 106 40.35 -0.62 -21.94
N GLN A 107 39.53 -0.55 -20.88
CA GLN A 107 38.26 -1.27 -20.83
C GLN A 107 37.15 -0.24 -20.66
N SER A 108 36.80 0.41 -21.77
CA SER A 108 35.43 0.88 -21.92
C SER A 108 34.55 -0.35 -21.78
N ILE A 109 33.93 -0.50 -20.62
CA ILE A 109 32.84 -1.45 -20.44
C ILE A 109 31.82 -1.04 -21.50
N THR A 110 31.68 -1.84 -22.55
CA THR A 110 30.57 -1.69 -23.50
C THR A 110 29.32 -2.09 -22.72
N VAL A 111 28.79 -1.12 -21.99
CA VAL A 111 27.52 -1.18 -21.29
C VAL A 111 26.48 -1.35 -22.40
N GLY A 112 26.01 -2.59 -22.62
CA GLY A 112 24.95 -2.85 -23.58
C GLY A 112 23.72 -2.00 -23.23
N ASP A 113 22.98 -1.52 -24.23
CA ASP A 113 21.82 -0.65 -24.03
C ASP A 113 20.74 -1.23 -23.07
N ASP A 114 20.84 -2.52 -22.77
CA ASP A 114 19.97 -3.26 -21.86
C ASP A 114 20.10 -2.84 -20.37
N ILE A 115 21.21 -2.25 -19.94
CA ILE A 115 21.39 -1.84 -18.52
C ILE A 115 20.71 -0.51 -18.18
N PHE A 116 20.21 0.21 -19.18
CA PHE A 116 19.39 1.41 -19.00
C PHE A 116 17.89 1.14 -19.14
N GLN A 117 17.49 -0.13 -19.29
CA GLN A 117 16.08 -0.47 -19.17
C GLN A 117 15.67 -0.36 -17.70
N THR A 118 15.02 0.76 -17.38
CA THR A 118 14.30 0.90 -16.12
C THR A 118 13.24 -0.20 -16.06
N ASP A 119 13.45 -1.21 -15.21
CA ASP A 119 12.40 -2.14 -14.86
C ASP A 119 11.20 -1.33 -14.35
N ILE A 120 10.07 -1.49 -15.02
CA ILE A 120 8.84 -0.82 -14.66
C ILE A 120 8.50 -1.30 -13.25
N SER A 121 8.49 -0.38 -12.28
CA SER A 121 8.15 -0.73 -10.90
C SER A 121 6.79 -1.43 -10.90
N GLN A 122 6.77 -2.71 -10.50
CA GLN A 122 5.53 -3.49 -10.38
C GLN A 122 4.63 -3.02 -9.22
N LYS A 123 4.98 -1.90 -8.58
CA LYS A 123 4.13 -1.31 -7.55
C LYS A 123 2.88 -0.74 -8.24
N PRO A 124 1.67 -1.17 -7.81
CA PRO A 124 0.45 -0.60 -8.35
C PRO A 124 0.43 0.91 -8.08
N ARG A 125 -0.06 1.68 -9.05
CA ARG A 125 -0.19 3.14 -8.92
C ARG A 125 -1.18 3.46 -7.80
N ASP A 126 -1.00 4.61 -7.16
CA ASP A 126 -1.81 5.00 -6.00
C ASP A 126 -3.00 5.89 -6.33
N LYS A 127 -3.04 6.44 -7.55
CA LYS A 127 -4.03 7.44 -7.95
C LYS A 127 -4.50 7.25 -9.38
N VAL A 128 -5.69 7.77 -9.64
CA VAL A 128 -6.22 7.98 -10.99
C VAL A 128 -5.41 9.11 -11.64
N ILE A 129 -4.97 8.89 -12.88
CA ILE A 129 -4.17 9.84 -13.65
C ILE A 129 -5.03 10.38 -14.79
N ALA A 130 -5.10 11.71 -14.92
CA ALA A 130 -5.63 12.33 -16.13
C ALA A 130 -4.56 12.30 -17.22
N TYR A 131 -4.86 11.70 -18.35
CA TYR A 131 -3.95 11.49 -19.47
C TYR A 131 -4.50 12.12 -20.75
N THR A 132 -3.72 13.00 -21.37
CA THR A 132 -4.09 13.62 -22.64
C THR A 132 -3.62 12.76 -23.81
N VAL A 133 -4.56 12.34 -24.65
CA VAL A 133 -4.30 11.49 -25.83
C VAL A 133 -3.37 12.20 -26.81
N GLN A 134 -2.28 11.54 -27.20
CA GLN A 134 -1.32 12.06 -28.15
C GLN A 134 -1.58 11.57 -29.58
N LYS A 135 -0.99 12.27 -30.57
CA LYS A 135 -1.14 11.93 -31.98
C LYS A 135 -0.61 10.52 -32.26
N GLY A 136 -1.46 9.66 -32.81
CA GLY A 136 -1.12 8.28 -33.19
C GLY A 136 -1.30 7.25 -32.07
N GLU A 137 -1.75 7.64 -30.89
CA GLU A 137 -2.10 6.68 -29.84
C GLU A 137 -3.49 6.08 -30.07
N THR A 138 -3.61 4.79 -29.73
CA THR A 138 -4.88 4.06 -29.68
C THR A 138 -5.21 3.68 -28.25
N LEU A 139 -6.47 3.40 -27.96
CA LEU A 139 -6.89 3.01 -26.62
C LEU A 139 -6.14 1.77 -26.11
N SER A 140 -5.85 0.80 -27.00
CA SER A 140 -5.02 -0.37 -26.68
C SER A 140 -3.57 -0.02 -26.36
N SER A 141 -2.97 0.94 -27.05
CA SER A 141 -1.61 1.38 -26.76
C SER A 141 -1.51 2.11 -25.41
N ILE A 142 -2.53 2.91 -25.07
CA ILE A 142 -2.64 3.62 -23.79
C ILE A 142 -2.86 2.61 -22.66
N ALA A 143 -3.80 1.69 -22.81
CA ALA A 143 -4.07 0.64 -21.83
C ALA A 143 -2.81 -0.18 -21.52
N ARG A 144 -2.05 -0.59 -22.55
CA ARG A 144 -0.78 -1.30 -22.40
C ARG A 144 0.29 -0.47 -21.69
N LYS A 145 0.42 0.82 -22.04
CA LYS A 145 1.37 1.76 -21.41
C LYS A 145 1.14 1.88 -19.90
N PHE A 146 -0.12 1.76 -19.47
CA PHE A 146 -0.52 1.90 -18.08
C PHE A 146 -0.79 0.58 -17.35
N GLY A 147 -0.66 -0.56 -18.04
CA GLY A 147 -0.90 -1.88 -17.46
C GLY A 147 -2.34 -2.11 -17.01
N VAL A 148 -3.32 -1.53 -17.70
CA VAL A 148 -4.76 -1.70 -17.45
C VAL A 148 -5.46 -2.33 -18.64
N SER A 149 -6.66 -2.87 -18.46
CA SER A 149 -7.45 -3.36 -19.59
C SER A 149 -8.04 -2.23 -20.42
N VAL A 150 -8.27 -2.51 -21.70
CA VAL A 150 -8.94 -1.60 -22.66
C VAL A 150 -10.33 -1.26 -22.14
N GLU A 151 -11.03 -2.26 -21.63
CA GLU A 151 -12.38 -2.17 -21.10
C GLU A 151 -12.44 -1.24 -19.88
N THR A 152 -11.46 -1.32 -18.97
CA THR A 152 -11.35 -0.41 -17.82
C THR A 152 -11.23 1.04 -18.26
N VAL A 153 -10.40 1.33 -19.27
CA VAL A 153 -10.26 2.71 -19.79
C VAL A 153 -11.58 3.17 -20.39
N LYS A 154 -12.30 2.29 -21.10
CA LYS A 154 -13.59 2.63 -21.71
C LYS A 154 -14.65 2.93 -20.65
N TRP A 155 -14.83 2.04 -19.68
CA TRP A 155 -15.84 2.20 -18.64
C TRP A 155 -15.56 3.39 -17.72
N GLN A 156 -14.28 3.67 -17.41
CA GLN A 156 -13.91 4.82 -16.59
C GLN A 156 -14.21 6.17 -17.27
N ASN A 157 -14.19 6.19 -18.61
CA ASN A 157 -14.36 7.41 -19.41
C ASN A 157 -15.68 7.44 -20.20
N ASP A 158 -16.63 6.57 -19.85
CA ASP A 158 -17.94 6.44 -20.52
C ASP A 158 -17.85 6.29 -22.06
N LEU A 159 -16.80 5.63 -22.55
CA LEU A 159 -16.57 5.43 -23.98
C LEU A 159 -17.42 4.28 -24.51
N THR A 160 -18.25 4.55 -25.51
CA THR A 160 -19.11 3.55 -26.17
C THR A 160 -18.37 2.71 -27.22
N GLY A 161 -17.19 3.15 -27.65
CA GLY A 161 -16.37 2.49 -28.66
C GLY A 161 -14.87 2.68 -28.42
N ASP A 162 -14.06 2.36 -29.43
CA ASP A 162 -12.60 2.41 -29.33
C ASP A 162 -12.01 3.70 -29.94
N SER A 163 -12.88 4.58 -30.44
CA SER A 163 -12.49 5.86 -31.03
C SER A 163 -12.13 6.86 -29.94
N ILE A 164 -10.93 7.41 -30.02
CA ILE A 164 -10.42 8.50 -29.18
C ILE A 164 -9.82 9.58 -30.07
N THR A 165 -9.93 10.83 -29.66
CA THR A 165 -9.42 11.99 -30.40
C THR A 165 -8.15 12.53 -29.74
N VAL A 166 -7.24 13.06 -30.55
CA VAL A 166 -6.04 13.72 -30.04
C VAL A 166 -6.46 14.93 -29.20
N GLY A 167 -5.94 15.01 -27.97
CA GLY A 167 -6.30 16.05 -27.01
C GLY A 167 -7.36 15.64 -25.98
N ASP A 168 -8.01 14.48 -26.14
CA ASP A 168 -8.97 13.98 -25.14
C ASP A 168 -8.27 13.72 -23.80
N SER A 169 -8.91 14.11 -22.69
CA SER A 169 -8.43 13.84 -21.34
C SER A 169 -9.08 12.56 -20.81
N LEU A 170 -8.33 11.48 -20.74
CA LEU A 170 -8.76 10.19 -20.23
C LEU A 170 -8.33 10.01 -18.76
N GLU A 171 -9.26 9.62 -17.91
CA GLU A 171 -8.98 9.14 -16.57
C GLU A 171 -8.51 7.69 -16.62
N ILE A 172 -7.28 7.45 -16.16
CA ILE A 172 -6.65 6.13 -16.15
C ILE A 172 -6.55 5.64 -14.70
N LEU A 173 -7.22 4.53 -14.42
CA LEU A 173 -7.18 3.88 -13.12
C LEU A 173 -5.80 3.28 -12.82
N PRO A 174 -5.45 3.13 -11.53
CA PRO A 174 -4.20 2.51 -11.13
C PRO A 174 -4.09 1.01 -11.45
N VAL A 175 -5.23 0.32 -11.55
CA VAL A 175 -5.36 -1.11 -11.83
C VAL A 175 -6.57 -1.38 -12.71
N THR A 176 -6.60 -2.54 -13.37
CA THR A 176 -7.78 -3.05 -14.06
C THR A 176 -8.94 -3.18 -13.08
N GLY A 177 -10.09 -2.64 -13.45
CA GLY A 177 -11.29 -2.59 -12.61
C GLY A 177 -12.12 -1.34 -12.89
N ILE A 178 -12.79 -0.84 -11.85
CA ILE A 178 -13.71 0.32 -11.89
C ILE A 178 -13.49 1.20 -10.67
N ALA A 179 -13.60 2.53 -10.84
CA ALA A 179 -13.76 3.44 -9.72
C ALA A 179 -15.25 3.64 -9.41
N HIS A 180 -15.66 3.31 -8.19
CA HIS A 180 -17.04 3.45 -7.74
C HIS A 180 -17.15 4.55 -6.69
N LYS A 181 -18.12 5.44 -6.87
CA LYS A 181 -18.47 6.45 -5.85
C LYS A 181 -19.45 5.85 -4.85
N VAL A 182 -18.99 5.65 -3.62
CA VAL A 182 -19.77 5.00 -2.56
C VAL A 182 -21.03 5.80 -2.26
N SER A 183 -22.18 5.13 -2.29
CA SER A 183 -23.47 5.67 -1.88
C SER A 183 -23.77 5.35 -0.41
N SER A 184 -24.70 6.10 0.18
CA SER A 184 -25.06 5.90 1.59
C SER A 184 -25.58 4.48 1.84
N GLY A 185 -25.03 3.80 2.85
CA GLY A 185 -25.43 2.46 3.26
C GLY A 185 -24.81 1.32 2.44
N GLU A 186 -23.94 1.62 1.47
CA GLU A 186 -23.20 0.57 0.76
C GLU A 186 -22.09 -0.02 1.63
N THR A 187 -21.88 -1.33 1.45
CA THR A 187 -20.79 -2.10 2.05
C THR A 187 -19.84 -2.58 0.97
N VAL A 188 -18.61 -2.93 1.37
CA VAL A 188 -17.63 -3.56 0.47
C VAL A 188 -18.24 -4.79 -0.22
N TYR A 189 -19.01 -5.59 0.51
CA TYR A 189 -19.69 -6.77 -0.03
C TYR A 189 -20.73 -6.42 -1.11
N SER A 190 -21.61 -5.44 -0.85
CA SER A 190 -22.62 -5.04 -1.83
C SER A 190 -22.00 -4.46 -3.11
N ILE A 191 -20.89 -3.74 -2.98
CA ILE A 191 -20.16 -3.15 -4.11
C ILE A 191 -19.45 -4.26 -4.90
N ALA A 192 -18.74 -5.17 -4.22
CA ALA A 192 -18.09 -6.31 -4.84
C ALA A 192 -19.10 -7.16 -5.64
N LYS A 193 -20.27 -7.42 -5.06
CA LYS A 193 -21.35 -8.15 -5.72
C LYS A 193 -21.92 -7.41 -6.93
N ARG A 194 -22.01 -6.08 -6.90
CA ARG A 194 -22.47 -5.27 -8.04
C ARG A 194 -21.53 -5.39 -9.24
N TYR A 195 -20.23 -5.44 -8.97
CA TYR A 195 -19.17 -5.43 -9.98
C TYR A 195 -18.55 -6.81 -10.26
N ASP A 196 -19.18 -7.88 -9.77
CA ASP A 196 -18.73 -9.27 -9.95
C ASP A 196 -17.24 -9.50 -9.59
N THR A 197 -16.79 -8.95 -8.46
CA THR A 197 -15.42 -9.13 -7.96
C THR A 197 -15.38 -9.75 -6.56
N ASN A 198 -14.19 -10.18 -6.15
CA ASN A 198 -13.96 -10.68 -4.80
C ASN A 198 -13.84 -9.50 -3.81
N PRO A 199 -14.64 -9.43 -2.73
CA PRO A 199 -14.55 -8.38 -1.71
C PRO A 199 -13.15 -8.21 -1.13
N GLN A 200 -12.39 -9.31 -0.99
CA GLN A 200 -11.05 -9.31 -0.44
C GLN A 200 -10.08 -8.50 -1.32
N LYS A 201 -10.25 -8.51 -2.65
CA LYS A 201 -9.43 -7.69 -3.56
C LYS A 201 -9.62 -6.19 -3.31
N ILE A 202 -10.84 -5.77 -2.98
CA ILE A 202 -11.15 -4.36 -2.64
C ILE A 202 -10.49 -3.98 -1.32
N VAL A 203 -10.55 -4.88 -0.32
CA VAL A 203 -9.94 -4.67 1.01
C VAL A 203 -8.42 -4.65 0.96
N ASP A 204 -7.81 -5.55 0.18
CA ASP A 204 -6.37 -5.68 0.05
C ASP A 204 -5.75 -4.63 -0.87
N PHE A 205 -6.58 -3.93 -1.65
CA PHE A 205 -6.10 -2.83 -2.46
C PHE A 205 -5.56 -1.70 -1.56
N PRO A 206 -4.24 -1.43 -1.58
CA PRO A 206 -3.59 -0.60 -0.58
C PRO A 206 -3.96 0.88 -0.64
N PHE A 207 -4.66 1.32 -1.69
CA PHE A 207 -5.04 2.70 -1.92
C PHE A 207 -6.53 2.99 -1.68
N ASN A 208 -7.29 1.98 -1.22
CA ASN A 208 -8.63 2.21 -0.69
C ASN A 208 -8.54 2.67 0.76
N ASP A 209 -9.16 3.81 1.09
CA ASP A 209 -9.28 4.32 2.46
C ASP A 209 -10.62 3.84 3.07
N PHE A 210 -10.57 3.41 4.32
CA PHE A 210 -11.73 2.92 5.06
C PHE A 210 -11.87 3.75 6.34
N ALA A 211 -13.10 4.09 6.72
CA ALA A 211 -13.36 4.86 7.93
C ALA A 211 -12.92 4.09 9.19
N ASN A 212 -13.08 2.76 9.17
CA ASN A 212 -12.56 1.86 10.19
C ASN A 212 -11.85 0.68 9.52
N PRO A 213 -10.56 0.42 9.83
CA PRO A 213 -9.79 -0.66 9.22
C PRO A 213 -10.16 -2.07 9.71
N GLU A 214 -10.85 -2.21 10.84
CA GLU A 214 -11.29 -3.51 11.36
C GLU A 214 -12.64 -3.92 10.75
N THR A 215 -13.56 -2.96 10.60
CA THR A 215 -14.90 -3.22 10.06
C THR A 215 -15.05 -2.88 8.57
N PHE A 216 -14.01 -2.31 7.96
CA PHE A 216 -13.99 -1.84 6.57
C PHE A 216 -15.17 -0.92 6.23
N SER A 217 -15.59 -0.08 7.18
CA SER A 217 -16.72 0.82 6.98
C SER A 217 -16.39 1.90 5.94
N LEU A 218 -17.37 2.21 5.09
CA LEU A 218 -17.23 3.15 3.99
C LEU A 218 -17.91 4.48 4.32
N VAL A 219 -17.35 5.58 3.82
CA VAL A 219 -17.96 6.91 3.89
C VAL A 219 -18.71 7.18 2.59
N SER A 220 -19.93 7.69 2.67
CA SER A 220 -20.67 8.12 1.50
C SER A 220 -19.92 9.23 0.75
N GLY A 221 -19.87 9.13 -0.58
CA GLY A 221 -19.20 10.05 -1.47
C GLY A 221 -17.72 9.76 -1.74
N GLN A 222 -17.09 8.83 -1.02
CA GLN A 222 -15.69 8.46 -1.29
C GLN A 222 -15.57 7.64 -2.58
N ILE A 223 -14.44 7.80 -3.29
CA ILE A 223 -14.11 6.97 -4.44
C ILE A 223 -13.42 5.70 -3.94
N LEU A 224 -13.96 4.55 -4.31
CA LEU A 224 -13.45 3.24 -4.00
C LEU A 224 -13.01 2.56 -5.29
N ILE A 225 -11.75 2.15 -5.37
CA ILE A 225 -11.24 1.37 -6.49
C ILE A 225 -11.66 -0.08 -6.29
N VAL A 226 -12.25 -0.67 -7.33
CA VAL A 226 -12.75 -2.04 -7.34
C VAL A 226 -11.91 -2.84 -8.33
N PRO A 227 -10.83 -3.51 -7.88
CA PRO A 227 -9.97 -4.28 -8.77
C PRO A 227 -10.72 -5.43 -9.43
N ASP A 228 -10.46 -5.64 -10.71
CA ASP A 228 -11.10 -6.64 -11.58
C ASP A 228 -12.64 -6.53 -11.64
N GLY A 229 -13.20 -5.41 -11.20
CA GLY A 229 -14.64 -5.16 -11.28
C GLY A 229 -15.09 -4.92 -12.72
N VAL A 230 -16.24 -5.48 -13.07
CA VAL A 230 -16.89 -5.34 -14.38
C VAL A 230 -18.24 -4.66 -14.17
N PRO A 231 -18.64 -3.67 -15.00
CA PRO A 231 -19.92 -3.00 -14.78
C PRO A 231 -21.06 -4.00 -15.05
N PRO A 232 -22.18 -3.91 -14.30
CA PRO A 232 -23.31 -4.78 -14.54
C PRO A 232 -23.84 -4.59 -15.97
N PRO A 233 -24.32 -5.67 -16.62
CA PRO A 233 -24.89 -5.55 -17.95
C PRO A 233 -26.09 -4.61 -17.92
N ILE A 234 -26.20 -3.75 -18.93
CA ILE A 234 -27.30 -2.80 -19.08
C ILE A 234 -28.59 -3.62 -19.25
N GLN A 235 -29.45 -3.64 -18.23
CA GLN A 235 -30.73 -4.34 -18.31
C GLN A 235 -31.67 -3.56 -19.25
N PRO A 236 -32.38 -4.22 -20.18
CA PRO A 236 -33.35 -3.55 -21.03
C PRO A 236 -34.45 -2.97 -20.14
N THR A 237 -34.61 -1.65 -20.18
CA THR A 237 -35.72 -0.99 -19.48
C THR A 237 -37.01 -1.31 -20.23
N TYR A 238 -37.79 -2.26 -19.72
CA TYR A 238 -39.13 -2.50 -20.22
C TYR A 238 -40.04 -1.34 -19.82
N THR A 239 -40.14 -0.31 -20.65
CA THR A 239 -41.18 0.70 -20.51
C THR A 239 -42.51 0.04 -20.85
N ARG A 240 -43.29 -0.34 -19.82
CA ARG A 240 -44.68 -0.78 -20.04
C ARG A 240 -45.41 0.37 -20.75
N PRO A 241 -45.99 0.15 -21.94
CA PRO A 241 -46.79 1.19 -22.58
C PRO A 241 -47.91 1.59 -21.63
N LYS A 242 -48.02 2.89 -21.33
CA LYS A 242 -49.13 3.42 -20.53
C LYS A 242 -50.43 3.04 -21.26
N PRO A 243 -51.41 2.41 -20.57
CA PRO A 243 -52.69 2.12 -21.21
C PRO A 243 -53.32 3.44 -21.66
N VAL A 244 -53.51 3.60 -22.97
CA VAL A 244 -54.29 4.69 -23.52
C VAL A 244 -55.75 4.31 -23.28
N PHE A 245 -56.37 4.92 -22.26
CA PHE A 245 -57.80 4.83 -22.10
C PHE A 245 -58.44 5.71 -23.17
N ILE A 246 -58.91 5.10 -24.25
CA ILE A 246 -59.81 5.77 -25.19
C ILE A 246 -61.14 5.90 -24.45
N ALA A 247 -61.44 7.09 -23.96
CA ALA A 247 -62.77 7.40 -23.46
C ALA A 247 -63.74 7.25 -24.65
N GLN A 248 -64.47 6.15 -24.70
CA GLN A 248 -65.63 6.06 -25.56
C GLN A 248 -66.61 7.12 -25.02
N GLY A 249 -66.85 8.17 -25.80
CA GLY A 249 -67.88 9.17 -25.48
C GLY A 249 -69.25 8.51 -25.30
N PRO A 250 -70.26 9.23 -24.80
CA PRO A 250 -71.57 8.65 -24.51
C PRO A 250 -72.14 7.99 -25.76
N GLY A 251 -72.17 6.66 -25.76
CA GLY A 251 -72.75 5.87 -26.83
C GLY A 251 -74.23 6.19 -26.95
N ALA A 252 -74.69 6.49 -28.17
CA ALA A 252 -76.11 6.61 -28.45
C ALA A 252 -76.81 5.30 -28.09
N VAL A 253 -77.68 5.33 -27.09
CA VAL A 253 -78.60 4.24 -26.77
C VAL A 253 -79.59 4.07 -27.92
N SER A 254 -79.28 3.17 -28.86
CA SER A 254 -80.27 2.61 -29.78
C SER A 254 -81.10 1.56 -29.03
N SER A 255 -82.42 1.63 -29.16
CA SER A 255 -83.45 0.92 -28.39
C SER A 255 -83.55 -0.60 -28.61
N ALA A 256 -82.46 -1.31 -28.80
CA ALA A 256 -82.47 -2.77 -28.92
C ALA A 256 -81.15 -3.38 -28.43
N GLY A 257 -81.17 -3.98 -27.24
CA GLY A 257 -80.11 -4.89 -26.80
C GLY A 257 -79.57 -4.57 -25.41
N PHE A 258 -79.82 -5.48 -24.48
CA PHE A 258 -79.25 -5.54 -23.13
C PHE A 258 -77.72 -5.38 -23.15
N ALA A 259 -77.18 -4.57 -22.23
CA ALA A 259 -75.75 -4.46 -21.97
C ALA A 259 -75.37 -5.07 -20.60
N TRP A 260 -74.55 -6.12 -20.65
CA TRP A 260 -73.87 -6.78 -19.52
C TRP A 260 -72.50 -7.30 -20.01
N PRO A 261 -71.48 -7.54 -19.14
CA PRO A 261 -71.63 -8.14 -17.81
C PRO A 261 -70.92 -7.47 -16.62
N LEU A 262 -71.38 -7.91 -15.44
CA LEU A 262 -70.85 -7.75 -14.08
C LEU A 262 -69.39 -8.25 -14.01
N ARG A 263 -68.52 -7.47 -13.37
CA ARG A 263 -67.29 -8.00 -12.77
C ARG A 263 -67.62 -8.46 -11.35
N GLY A 264 -67.46 -9.76 -11.08
CA GLY A 264 -67.20 -10.28 -9.74
C GLY A 264 -65.74 -10.09 -9.38
#